data_AF-A0A6G4WPI1-F1
#
_entry.id   AF-A0A6G4WPI1-F1
#
_cell.length_a   1.000
_cell.length_b   1.000
_cell.length_c   1.000
_cell.angle_alpha   90.00
_cell.angle_beta   90.00
_cell.angle_gamma   90.00
#
_symmetry.space_group_name_H-M   'P 1'
#
loop_
_entity.id
_entity.type
_entity.pdbx_description
1 polymer ?
#
loop_
_entity_poly.entity_id
_entity_poly.type
_entity_poly.pdbx_seq_one_letter_code
_entity_poly.pdbx_strand_id
1 'polypeptide(L)'
;RVGDIESRVAAHDAAMPKPSSPSAMDLTALVADLNAVWAAPTTDARLKKRIVRTVIHEVVADIDDAAAEIVLLIHWIGGVHTELRLPKRRRGQRNATPGDIVTAVRQLVLIASDDVIAGILNRNGLVTGNGNRWTRERVTALRSYRKIPVFRPAADGIEPWLNLNKAARLLGITPKTLRLAAEAGKIEGLHPLPDSPWIFRRSELGKPDAQQIVHRARQNPKYPTGSHPDQQNLFTSTA
;
A
#
# COMPACT_ATOMS: atom_id res chain seq x y z
N ARG A 1 29.35 -0.40 -25.58
CA ARG A 1 28.44 -0.53 -24.42
C ARG A 1 28.66 -1.84 -23.67
N VAL A 2 28.80 -2.99 -24.36
CA VAL A 2 29.16 -4.28 -23.73
C VAL A 2 30.59 -4.26 -23.18
N GLY A 3 31.59 -3.88 -23.98
CA GLY A 3 32.99 -3.82 -23.53
C GLY A 3 33.29 -2.86 -22.36
N ASP A 4 32.48 -1.81 -22.20
CA ASP A 4 32.59 -0.90 -21.04
C ASP A 4 32.05 -1.55 -19.75
N ILE A 5 30.99 -2.36 -19.87
CA ILE A 5 30.45 -3.15 -18.75
C ILE A 5 31.44 -4.25 -18.37
N GLU A 6 31.99 -4.97 -19.34
CA GLU A 6 33.00 -6.02 -19.12
C GLU A 6 34.25 -5.46 -18.43
N SER A 7 34.73 -4.29 -18.87
CA SER A 7 35.87 -3.60 -18.24
C SER A 7 35.57 -3.21 -16.79
N ARG A 8 34.35 -2.78 -16.49
CA ARG A 8 33.91 -2.45 -15.13
C ARG A 8 33.75 -3.67 -14.23
N VAL A 9 33.32 -4.81 -14.78
CA VAL A 9 33.26 -6.10 -14.06
C VAL A 9 34.68 -6.57 -13.75
N ALA A 10 35.58 -6.58 -14.74
CA ALA A 10 36.98 -6.97 -14.55
C ALA A 10 37.70 -6.09 -13.51
N ALA A 11 37.46 -4.77 -13.52
CA ALA A 11 38.00 -3.85 -12.52
C ALA A 11 37.43 -4.12 -11.11
N HIS A 12 36.15 -4.49 -11.01
CA HIS A 12 35.53 -4.87 -9.74
C HIS A 12 36.13 -6.16 -9.19
N ASP A 13 36.28 -7.18 -10.04
CA ASP A 13 36.83 -8.48 -9.65
C ASP A 13 38.30 -8.36 -9.23
N ALA A 14 39.08 -7.52 -9.92
CA ALA A 14 40.47 -7.23 -9.53
C ALA A 14 40.59 -6.46 -8.21
N ALA A 15 39.59 -5.64 -7.85
CA ALA A 15 39.57 -4.87 -6.62
C ALA A 15 39.02 -5.66 -5.41
N MET A 16 38.37 -6.81 -5.63
CA MET A 16 37.87 -7.67 -4.57
C MET A 16 39.04 -8.47 -3.95
N PRO A 17 39.28 -8.38 -2.63
CA PRO A 17 40.31 -9.18 -1.98
C PRO A 17 39.97 -10.67 -2.12
N LYS A 18 40.91 -11.47 -2.65
CA LYS A 18 40.76 -12.92 -2.73
C LYS A 18 40.60 -13.47 -1.31
N PRO A 19 39.50 -14.18 -1.00
CA PRO A 19 39.34 -14.78 0.32
C PRO A 19 40.44 -15.84 0.53
N SER A 20 41.00 -15.86 1.74
CA SER A 20 41.86 -16.95 2.20
C SER A 20 41.07 -18.26 2.11
N SER A 21 41.60 -19.26 1.41
CA SER A 21 40.99 -20.58 1.31
C SER A 21 40.84 -21.17 2.72
N PRO A 22 39.60 -21.43 3.19
CA PRO A 22 39.40 -22.10 4.47
C PRO A 22 40.00 -23.51 4.42
N SER A 23 40.42 -24.05 5.56
CA SER A 23 40.81 -25.45 5.61
C SER A 23 39.60 -26.35 5.26
N ALA A 24 39.84 -27.49 4.60
CA ALA A 24 38.77 -28.40 4.21
C ALA A 24 37.97 -28.93 5.43
N MET A 25 38.61 -29.03 6.60
CA MET A 25 37.97 -29.45 7.84
C MET A 25 37.01 -28.38 8.39
N ASP A 26 37.42 -27.11 8.39
CA ASP A 26 36.56 -26.00 8.86
C ASP A 26 35.34 -25.82 7.96
N LEU A 27 35.52 -26.01 6.65
CA LEU A 27 34.44 -25.98 5.66
C LEU A 27 33.45 -27.13 5.89
N THR A 28 33.94 -28.33 6.18
CA THR A 28 33.08 -29.51 6.41
C THR A 28 32.27 -29.37 7.69
N ALA A 29 32.88 -28.88 8.79
CA ALA A 29 32.18 -28.61 10.04
C ALA A 29 31.15 -27.47 9.91
N LEU A 30 31.49 -26.41 9.16
CA LEU A 30 30.57 -25.30 8.87
C LEU A 30 29.38 -25.75 8.02
N VAL A 31 29.60 -26.57 7.00
CA VAL A 31 28.54 -27.06 6.10
C VAL A 31 27.55 -27.95 6.86
N ALA A 32 28.03 -28.75 7.82
CA ALA A 32 27.17 -29.60 8.64
C ALA A 32 26.16 -28.81 9.50
N ASP A 33 26.48 -27.55 9.85
CA ASP A 33 25.66 -26.72 10.75
C ASP A 33 25.31 -25.33 10.18
N LEU A 34 25.31 -25.20 8.85
CA LEU A 34 25.09 -23.92 8.16
C LEU A 34 23.75 -23.27 8.53
N ASN A 35 22.71 -24.08 8.75
CA ASN A 35 21.39 -23.61 9.17
C ASN A 35 21.42 -22.97 10.57
N ALA A 36 22.12 -23.56 11.53
CA ALA A 36 22.24 -22.97 12.87
C ALA A 36 23.07 -21.69 12.83
N VAL A 37 24.17 -21.68 12.06
CA VAL A 37 24.98 -20.48 11.84
C VAL A 37 24.17 -19.36 11.19
N TRP A 38 23.32 -19.65 10.21
CA TRP A 38 22.45 -18.66 9.58
C TRP A 38 21.37 -18.11 10.53
N ALA A 39 20.82 -18.94 11.39
CA ALA A 39 19.75 -18.56 12.32
C ALA A 39 20.25 -17.90 13.62
N ALA A 40 21.54 -18.03 13.95
CA ALA A 40 22.10 -17.52 15.18
C ALA A 40 21.92 -15.98 15.32
N PRO A 41 21.54 -15.46 16.51
CA PRO A 41 21.39 -14.02 16.76
C PRO A 41 22.68 -13.21 16.56
N THR A 42 23.83 -13.87 16.68
CA THR A 42 25.16 -13.29 16.46
C THR A 42 25.51 -13.14 14.97
N THR A 43 24.73 -13.75 14.07
CA THR A 43 24.96 -13.70 12.62
C THR A 43 24.24 -12.51 12.03
N ASP A 44 24.96 -11.39 12.01
CA ASP A 44 24.49 -10.14 11.44
C ASP A 44 24.32 -10.21 9.90
N ALA A 45 23.65 -9.20 9.34
CA ALA A 45 23.40 -9.13 7.90
C ALA A 45 24.71 -9.07 7.08
N ARG A 46 25.82 -8.58 7.66
CA ARG A 46 27.12 -8.53 7.01
C ARG A 46 27.71 -9.93 6.86
N LEU A 47 27.67 -10.75 7.91
CA LEU A 47 28.15 -12.12 7.89
C LEU A 47 27.29 -12.99 6.97
N LYS A 48 25.96 -12.84 6.99
CA LYS A 48 25.04 -13.51 6.04
C LYS A 48 25.41 -13.22 4.57
N LYS A 49 25.66 -11.95 4.24
CA LYS A 49 26.11 -11.55 2.89
C LYS A 49 27.47 -12.16 2.53
N ARG A 50 28.41 -12.25 3.49
CA ARG A 50 29.70 -12.91 3.26
C ARG A 50 29.52 -14.39 2.96
N ILE A 51 28.73 -15.11 3.77
CA ILE A 51 28.43 -16.54 3.56
C ILE A 51 27.87 -16.76 2.15
N VAL A 52 26.83 -16.01 1.77
CA VAL A 52 26.21 -16.11 0.44
C VAL A 52 27.22 -15.82 -0.68
N ARG A 53 28.03 -14.77 -0.55
CA ARG A 53 29.05 -14.42 -1.55
C ARG A 53 30.14 -15.49 -1.67
N THR A 54 30.46 -16.22 -0.60
CA THR A 54 31.45 -17.29 -0.64
C THR A 54 30.96 -18.50 -1.41
N VAL A 55 29.66 -18.78 -1.48
CA VAL A 55 29.12 -19.99 -2.12
C VAL A 55 28.55 -19.76 -3.52
N ILE A 56 28.32 -18.51 -3.90
CA ILE A 56 27.90 -18.12 -5.25
C ILE A 56 29.14 -17.94 -6.12
N HIS A 57 29.20 -18.66 -7.23
CA HIS A 57 30.22 -18.49 -8.26
C HIS A 57 29.92 -17.28 -9.14
N GLU A 58 28.72 -17.23 -9.69
CA GLU A 58 28.21 -16.10 -10.46
C GLU A 58 26.68 -16.06 -10.46
N VAL A 59 26.11 -14.94 -10.86
CA VAL A 59 24.67 -14.82 -11.12
C VAL A 59 24.49 -14.26 -12.52
N VAL A 60 23.92 -15.06 -13.41
CA VAL A 60 23.59 -14.66 -14.77
C VAL A 60 22.17 -14.11 -14.78
N ALA A 61 21.98 -12.89 -15.27
CA ALA A 61 20.68 -12.28 -15.39
C ALA A 61 20.27 -12.22 -16.86
N ASP A 62 19.12 -12.82 -17.16
CA ASP A 62 18.48 -12.75 -18.48
C ASP A 62 17.08 -12.13 -18.36
N ILE A 63 16.54 -11.71 -19.49
CA ILE A 63 15.26 -11.04 -19.58
C ILE A 63 14.33 -11.86 -20.48
N ASP A 64 13.30 -12.44 -19.87
CA ASP A 64 12.19 -13.04 -20.61
C ASP A 64 11.18 -11.94 -20.96
N ASP A 65 11.29 -11.40 -22.17
CA ASP A 65 10.40 -10.35 -22.67
C ASP A 65 8.96 -10.86 -22.90
N ALA A 66 8.76 -12.16 -23.16
CA ALA A 66 7.44 -12.74 -23.40
C ALA A 66 6.67 -12.90 -22.07
N ALA A 67 7.34 -13.39 -21.03
CA ALA A 67 6.77 -13.51 -19.69
C ALA A 67 6.79 -12.18 -18.90
N ALA A 68 7.55 -11.17 -19.37
CA ALA A 68 7.88 -9.97 -18.62
C ALA A 68 8.51 -10.32 -17.26
N GLU A 69 9.53 -11.17 -17.28
CA GLU A 69 10.29 -11.60 -16.12
C GLU A 69 11.79 -11.32 -16.29
N ILE A 70 12.47 -11.14 -15.18
CA ILE A 70 13.93 -11.18 -15.07
C ILE A 70 14.24 -12.58 -14.52
N VAL A 71 14.99 -13.35 -15.29
CA VAL A 71 15.41 -14.70 -14.91
C VAL A 71 16.82 -14.59 -14.36
N LEU A 72 16.99 -14.90 -13.08
CA LEU A 72 18.30 -14.95 -12.43
C LEU A 72 18.71 -16.41 -12.30
N LEU A 73 19.79 -16.80 -12.96
CA LEU A 73 20.41 -18.11 -12.82
C LEU A 73 21.61 -17.98 -11.88
N ILE A 74 21.49 -18.55 -10.69
CA ILE A 74 22.56 -18.57 -9.69
C ILE A 74 23.40 -19.81 -9.93
N HIS A 75 24.69 -19.60 -10.23
CA HIS A 75 25.67 -20.67 -10.29
C HIS A 75 26.36 -20.78 -8.94
N TRP A 76 26.21 -21.93 -8.27
CA TRP A 76 26.87 -22.21 -7.00
C TRP A 76 28.25 -22.82 -7.25
N ILE A 77 29.19 -22.60 -6.33
CA ILE A 77 30.54 -23.19 -6.42
C ILE A 77 30.50 -24.73 -6.46
N GLY A 78 29.47 -25.35 -5.87
CA GLY A 78 29.26 -26.80 -5.91
C GLY A 78 28.73 -27.35 -7.25
N GLY A 79 28.61 -26.53 -8.30
CA GLY A 79 28.13 -26.95 -9.63
C GLY A 79 26.61 -27.11 -9.75
N VAL A 80 25.86 -26.85 -8.68
CA VAL A 80 24.40 -26.77 -8.70
C VAL A 80 23.98 -25.42 -9.28
N HIS A 81 22.84 -25.36 -9.96
CA HIS A 81 22.22 -24.13 -10.45
C HIS A 81 20.85 -23.92 -9.83
N THR A 82 20.49 -22.67 -9.55
CA THR A 82 19.15 -22.31 -9.07
C THR A 82 18.60 -21.16 -9.88
N GLU A 83 17.41 -21.33 -10.44
CA GLU A 83 16.68 -20.30 -11.18
C GLU A 83 15.75 -19.53 -10.25
N LEU A 84 15.80 -18.21 -10.32
CA LEU A 84 14.88 -17.30 -9.63
C LEU A 84 14.24 -16.36 -10.66
N ARG A 85 12.92 -16.42 -10.78
CA ARG A 85 12.14 -15.55 -11.65
C ARG A 85 11.56 -14.38 -10.87
N LEU A 86 11.82 -13.17 -11.37
CA LEU A 86 11.32 -11.92 -10.80
C LEU A 86 10.46 -11.19 -11.84
N PRO A 87 9.32 -10.59 -11.47
CA PRO A 87 8.55 -9.82 -12.43
C PRO A 87 9.35 -8.60 -12.94
N LYS A 88 9.48 -8.47 -14.25
CA LYS A 88 10.09 -7.31 -14.91
C LYS A 88 9.14 -6.13 -14.80
N ARG A 89 9.62 -5.02 -14.25
CA ARG A 89 8.89 -3.75 -14.28
C ARG A 89 8.74 -3.29 -15.74
N ARG A 90 7.50 -3.18 -16.23
CA ARG A 90 7.22 -2.78 -17.62
C ARG A 90 7.84 -1.40 -17.95
N ARG A 91 8.37 -1.27 -19.17
CA ARG A 91 8.92 0.00 -19.69
C ARG A 91 7.86 1.11 -19.55
N GLY A 92 8.26 2.27 -19.03
CA GLY A 92 7.33 3.40 -18.78
C GLY A 92 6.64 3.40 -17.40
N GLN A 93 6.79 2.36 -16.57
CA GLN A 93 6.18 2.31 -15.23
C GLN A 93 7.10 2.76 -14.08
N ARG A 94 8.32 3.24 -14.37
CA ARG A 94 9.24 3.76 -13.34
C ARG A 94 8.58 4.83 -12.47
N ASN A 95 7.68 5.62 -13.07
CA ASN A 95 7.02 6.76 -12.43
C ASN A 95 5.49 6.59 -12.38
N ALA A 96 5.00 5.35 -12.42
CA ALA A 96 3.57 5.09 -12.33
C ALA A 96 3.05 5.51 -10.95
N THR A 97 1.91 6.18 -10.92
CA THR A 97 1.20 6.45 -9.67
C THR A 97 0.81 5.12 -9.00
N PRO A 98 1.14 4.94 -7.72
CA PRO A 98 0.74 3.79 -6.91
C PRO A 98 -0.76 3.45 -7.01
N GLY A 99 -1.08 2.15 -6.96
CA GLY A 99 -2.44 1.64 -7.20
C GLY A 99 -3.45 2.06 -6.15
N ASP A 100 -3.03 2.16 -4.89
CA ASP A 100 -3.76 2.73 -3.76
C ASP A 100 -4.21 4.17 -4.03
N ILE A 101 -3.33 5.04 -4.54
CA ILE A 101 -3.67 6.41 -4.92
C ILE A 101 -4.70 6.42 -6.06
N VAL A 102 -4.54 5.53 -7.04
CA VAL A 102 -5.52 5.38 -8.14
C VAL A 102 -6.89 4.96 -7.61
N THR A 103 -6.93 4.00 -6.68
CA THR A 103 -8.17 3.56 -6.01
C THR A 103 -8.80 4.69 -5.22
N ALA A 104 -8.00 5.46 -4.49
CA ALA A 104 -8.50 6.60 -3.73
C ALA A 104 -9.10 7.68 -4.65
N VAL A 105 -8.44 7.99 -5.76
CA VAL A 105 -8.98 8.93 -6.76
C VAL A 105 -10.29 8.41 -7.35
N ARG A 106 -10.40 7.11 -7.66
CA ARG A 106 -11.66 6.50 -8.14
C ARG A 106 -12.82 6.72 -7.19
N GLN A 107 -12.57 6.61 -5.89
CA GLN A 107 -13.60 6.80 -4.86
C GLN A 107 -13.91 8.28 -4.67
N LEU A 108 -12.90 9.15 -4.58
CA LEU A 108 -13.08 10.59 -4.35
C LEU A 108 -13.81 11.30 -5.50
N VAL A 109 -13.61 10.85 -6.75
CA VAL A 109 -14.33 11.34 -7.94
C VAL A 109 -15.84 11.20 -7.81
N LEU A 110 -16.34 10.32 -6.93
CA LEU A 110 -17.78 10.15 -6.73
C LEU A 110 -18.46 11.38 -6.08
N ILE A 111 -17.68 12.23 -5.39
CA ILE A 111 -18.23 13.34 -4.59
C ILE A 111 -17.51 14.69 -4.79
N ALA A 112 -16.39 14.72 -5.50
CA ALA A 112 -15.51 15.89 -5.55
C ALA A 112 -14.88 16.08 -6.93
N SER A 113 -14.63 17.36 -7.28
CA SER A 113 -13.93 17.77 -8.49
C SER A 113 -12.41 17.57 -8.38
N ASP A 114 -11.73 17.56 -9.53
CA ASP A 114 -10.30 17.25 -9.65
C ASP A 114 -9.39 18.20 -8.83
N ASP A 115 -9.79 19.45 -8.62
CA ASP A 115 -9.09 20.44 -7.78
C ASP A 115 -9.21 20.11 -6.27
N VAL A 116 -10.40 19.73 -5.81
CA VAL A 116 -10.61 19.30 -4.42
C VAL A 116 -9.87 18.00 -4.13
N ILE A 117 -9.87 17.06 -5.09
CA ILE A 117 -9.13 15.81 -5.01
C ILE A 117 -7.63 16.09 -4.87
N ALA A 118 -7.07 16.99 -5.69
CA ALA A 118 -5.66 17.38 -5.57
C ALA A 118 -5.33 17.91 -4.16
N GLY A 119 -6.21 18.73 -3.58
CA GLY A 119 -6.09 19.20 -2.21
C GLY A 119 -6.09 18.06 -1.17
N ILE A 120 -6.99 17.08 -1.31
CA ILE A 120 -7.05 15.91 -0.42
C ILE A 120 -5.75 15.10 -0.50
N LEU A 121 -5.27 14.80 -1.71
CA LEU A 121 -4.04 14.04 -1.91
C LEU A 121 -2.83 14.74 -1.27
N ASN A 122 -2.72 16.05 -1.46
CA ASN A 122 -1.62 16.84 -0.88
C ASN A 122 -1.69 16.91 0.66
N ARG A 123 -2.88 16.98 1.26
CA ARG A 123 -3.03 16.96 2.73
C ARG A 123 -2.57 15.64 3.33
N ASN A 124 -2.79 14.54 2.63
CA ASN A 124 -2.30 13.21 3.02
C ASN A 124 -0.80 13.01 2.72
N GLY A 125 -0.07 14.06 2.32
CA GLY A 125 1.37 13.98 2.01
C GLY A 125 1.71 13.17 0.75
N LEU A 126 0.73 12.85 -0.09
CA LEU A 126 0.93 12.02 -1.26
C LEU A 126 1.56 12.81 -2.41
N VAL A 127 2.42 12.13 -3.18
CA VAL A 127 3.07 12.68 -4.37
C VAL A 127 2.79 11.80 -5.58
N THR A 128 2.93 12.37 -6.77
CA THR A 128 2.89 11.61 -8.03
C THR A 128 4.07 10.63 -8.11
N GLY A 129 4.03 9.68 -9.04
CA GLY A 129 5.18 8.78 -9.27
C GLY A 129 6.46 9.50 -9.74
N ASN A 130 6.37 10.77 -10.15
CA ASN A 130 7.50 11.65 -10.43
C ASN A 130 7.97 12.46 -9.21
N GLY A 131 7.37 12.29 -8.02
CA GLY A 131 7.67 13.09 -6.83
C GLY A 131 7.04 14.49 -6.81
N ASN A 132 6.20 14.85 -7.80
CA ASN A 132 5.53 16.15 -7.84
C ASN A 132 4.31 16.19 -6.91
N ARG A 133 3.99 17.39 -6.40
CA ARG A 133 2.69 17.69 -5.76
C ARG A 133 1.53 17.50 -6.74
N TRP A 134 0.34 17.23 -6.20
CA TRP A 134 -0.88 17.10 -6.97
C TRP A 134 -1.46 18.47 -7.34
N THR A 135 -1.83 18.63 -8.61
CA THR A 135 -2.60 19.77 -9.12
C THR A 135 -3.83 19.24 -9.85
N ARG A 136 -4.81 20.10 -10.12
CA ARG A 136 -6.03 19.74 -10.87
C ARG A 136 -5.69 19.06 -12.20
N GLU A 137 -4.70 19.58 -12.92
CA GLU A 137 -4.26 19.08 -14.22
C GLU A 137 -3.64 17.69 -14.08
N ARG A 138 -2.87 17.45 -13.03
CA ARG A 138 -2.26 16.14 -12.76
C ARG A 138 -3.29 15.08 -12.36
N VAL A 139 -4.30 15.47 -11.58
CA VAL A 139 -5.45 14.59 -11.29
C VAL A 139 -6.22 14.31 -12.59
N THR A 140 -6.50 15.33 -13.40
CA THR A 140 -7.17 15.18 -14.70
C THR A 140 -6.42 14.22 -15.64
N ALA A 141 -5.09 14.36 -15.72
CA ALA A 141 -4.23 13.49 -16.52
C ALA A 141 -4.24 12.05 -16.01
N LEU A 142 -4.09 11.84 -14.69
CA LEU A 142 -4.18 10.51 -14.07
C LEU A 142 -5.54 9.87 -14.38
N ARG A 143 -6.61 10.63 -14.19
CA ARG A 143 -7.99 10.23 -14.37
C ARG A 143 -8.24 9.80 -15.82
N SER A 144 -7.81 10.60 -16.79
CA SER A 144 -7.92 10.30 -18.22
C SER A 144 -7.13 9.05 -18.61
N TYR A 145 -5.87 8.94 -18.16
CA TYR A 145 -5.02 7.78 -18.43
C TYR A 145 -5.60 6.48 -17.84
N ARG A 146 -6.20 6.55 -16.64
CA ARG A 146 -6.80 5.40 -15.95
C ARG A 146 -8.28 5.18 -16.29
N LYS A 147 -8.83 5.90 -17.27
CA LYS A 147 -10.23 5.83 -17.73
C LYS A 147 -11.24 6.02 -16.60
N ILE A 148 -10.95 6.94 -15.70
CA ILE A 148 -11.84 7.30 -14.59
C ILE A 148 -12.76 8.44 -15.11
N PRO A 149 -14.09 8.34 -14.98
CA PRO A 149 -14.99 9.42 -15.38
C PRO A 149 -14.75 10.70 -14.58
N VAL A 150 -15.08 11.87 -15.13
CA VAL A 150 -15.01 13.14 -14.37
C VAL A 150 -16.20 13.23 -13.41
N PHE A 151 -16.00 13.82 -12.24
CA PHE A 151 -17.12 14.15 -11.35
C PHE A 151 -18.10 15.08 -12.08
N ARG A 152 -19.37 14.70 -12.12
CA ARG A 152 -20.46 15.52 -12.62
C ARG A 152 -21.58 15.49 -11.59
N PRO A 153 -22.08 16.65 -11.14
CA PRO A 153 -23.28 16.71 -10.32
C PRO A 153 -24.45 16.03 -11.03
N ALA A 154 -25.30 15.36 -10.27
CA ALA A 154 -26.50 14.71 -10.80
C ALA A 154 -27.47 15.76 -11.35
N ALA A 155 -28.04 15.53 -12.56
CA ALA A 155 -28.90 16.49 -13.24
C ALA A 155 -30.21 16.77 -12.50
N ASP A 156 -30.71 15.78 -11.76
CA ASP A 156 -31.89 15.85 -10.89
C ASP A 156 -31.55 16.40 -9.48
N GLY A 157 -30.28 16.69 -9.20
CA GLY A 157 -29.77 17.07 -7.88
C GLY A 157 -29.74 15.94 -6.86
N ILE A 158 -30.12 14.71 -7.25
CA ILE A 158 -30.15 13.54 -6.38
C ILE A 158 -28.84 12.78 -6.53
N GLU A 159 -27.84 13.24 -5.79
CA GLU A 159 -26.52 12.61 -5.86
C GLU A 159 -26.56 11.15 -5.36
N PRO A 160 -26.06 10.18 -6.15
CA PRO A 160 -26.01 8.78 -5.75
C PRO A 160 -24.97 8.51 -4.66
N TRP A 161 -23.97 9.39 -4.54
CA TRP A 161 -22.92 9.33 -3.53
C TRP A 161 -22.90 10.63 -2.73
N LEU A 162 -22.76 10.49 -1.41
CA LEU A 162 -22.85 11.59 -0.48
C LEU A 162 -21.62 11.62 0.42
N ASN A 163 -21.11 12.82 0.68
CA ASN A 163 -20.10 13.00 1.74
C ASN A 163 -20.77 12.89 3.12
N LEU A 164 -19.95 12.75 4.18
CA LEU A 164 -20.41 12.62 5.57
C LEU A 164 -21.50 13.64 5.96
N ASN A 165 -21.31 14.92 5.63
CA ASN A 165 -22.25 15.98 6.02
C ASN A 165 -23.59 15.87 5.28
N LYS A 166 -23.57 15.60 3.97
CA LYS A 166 -24.78 15.39 3.18
C LYS A 166 -25.52 14.13 3.62
N ALA A 167 -24.79 13.04 3.88
CA ALA A 167 -25.35 11.78 4.36
C ALA A 167 -25.99 11.93 5.75
N ALA A 168 -25.31 12.60 6.69
CA ALA A 168 -25.84 12.85 8.03
C ALA A 168 -27.10 13.73 7.99
N ARG A 169 -27.10 14.77 7.14
CA ARG A 169 -28.28 15.61 6.91
C ARG A 169 -29.45 14.82 6.33
N LEU A 170 -29.20 13.91 5.38
CA LEU A 170 -30.23 13.06 4.81
C LEU A 170 -30.87 12.13 5.86
N LEU A 171 -30.06 11.61 6.79
CA LEU A 171 -30.53 10.75 7.87
C LEU A 171 -31.13 11.52 9.07
N GLY A 172 -30.91 12.83 9.15
CA GLY A 172 -31.33 13.64 10.29
C GLY A 172 -30.55 13.36 11.58
N ILE A 173 -29.27 12.99 11.46
CA ILE A 173 -28.37 12.73 12.60
C ILE A 173 -27.13 13.62 12.54
N THR A 174 -26.36 13.68 13.62
CA THR A 174 -25.11 14.44 13.62
C THR A 174 -24.03 13.74 12.78
N PRO A 175 -23.15 14.48 12.08
CA PRO A 175 -22.02 13.90 11.34
C PRO A 175 -21.12 13.02 12.21
N LYS A 176 -20.94 13.38 13.49
CA LYS A 176 -20.16 12.59 14.46
C LYS A 176 -20.76 11.20 14.68
N THR A 177 -22.08 11.12 14.87
CA THR A 177 -22.78 9.85 15.05
C THR A 177 -22.63 8.95 13.83
N LEU A 178 -22.79 9.51 12.63
CA LEU A 178 -22.63 8.76 11.38
C LEU A 178 -21.18 8.28 11.19
N ARG A 179 -20.21 9.14 11.49
CA ARG A 179 -18.78 8.79 11.40
C ARG A 179 -18.44 7.60 12.30
N LEU A 180 -18.84 7.66 13.57
CA LEU A 180 -18.59 6.59 14.53
C LEU A 180 -19.30 5.29 14.14
N ALA A 181 -20.50 5.37 13.55
CA ALA A 181 -21.20 4.20 13.05
C ALA A 181 -20.46 3.54 11.86
N ALA A 182 -19.88 4.36 10.97
CA ALA A 182 -19.09 3.88 9.84
C ALA A 182 -17.74 3.29 10.30
N GLU A 183 -17.05 3.94 11.24
CA GLU A 183 -15.83 3.43 11.88
C GLU A 183 -16.09 2.08 12.60
N ALA A 184 -17.27 1.92 13.21
CA ALA A 184 -17.69 0.67 13.85
C ALA A 184 -18.24 -0.39 12.87
N GLY A 185 -18.24 -0.14 11.56
CA GLY A 185 -18.73 -1.08 10.54
C GLY A 185 -20.24 -1.31 10.54
N LYS A 186 -21.02 -0.48 11.24
CA LYS A 186 -22.50 -0.59 11.30
C LYS A 186 -23.19 -0.07 10.05
N ILE A 187 -22.47 0.71 9.24
CA ILE A 187 -22.96 1.23 7.96
C ILE A 187 -21.82 1.18 6.95
N GLU A 188 -22.14 0.78 5.72
CA GLU A 188 -21.16 0.75 4.63
C GLU A 188 -20.77 2.17 4.22
N GLY A 189 -19.49 2.50 4.38
CA GLY A 189 -18.91 3.77 3.97
C GLY A 189 -17.50 3.56 3.44
N LEU A 190 -17.11 4.34 2.44
CA LEU A 190 -15.76 4.36 1.91
C LEU A 190 -14.97 5.48 2.59
N HIS A 191 -13.76 5.15 3.07
CA HIS A 191 -12.80 6.11 3.61
C HIS A 191 -11.45 5.91 2.91
N PRO A 192 -11.25 6.56 1.73
CA PRO A 192 -10.14 6.24 0.84
C PRO A 192 -8.73 6.48 1.41
N LEU A 193 -8.57 7.50 2.25
CA LEU A 193 -7.32 7.94 2.85
C LEU A 193 -7.56 8.44 4.29
N PRO A 194 -6.55 8.47 5.17
CA PRO A 194 -6.70 8.93 6.55
C PRO A 194 -7.40 10.29 6.69
N ASP A 195 -6.98 11.30 5.91
CA ASP A 195 -7.54 12.67 5.94
C ASP A 195 -8.52 12.92 4.79
N SER A 196 -9.14 11.86 4.25
CA SER A 196 -10.19 11.98 3.23
C SER A 196 -11.59 12.10 3.85
N PRO A 197 -12.58 12.63 3.13
CA PRO A 197 -13.96 12.56 3.57
C PRO A 197 -14.49 11.12 3.50
N TRP A 198 -15.37 10.76 4.44
CA TRP A 198 -16.22 9.58 4.30
C TRP A 198 -17.22 9.75 3.15
N ILE A 199 -17.39 8.68 2.38
CA ILE A 199 -18.26 8.61 1.20
C ILE A 199 -19.30 7.50 1.39
N PHE A 200 -20.57 7.84 1.24
CA PHE A 200 -21.68 6.92 1.42
C PHE A 200 -22.50 6.81 0.15
N ARG A 201 -22.92 5.59 -0.21
CA ARG A 201 -23.87 5.38 -1.28
C ARG A 201 -25.28 5.68 -0.76
N ARG A 202 -26.04 6.49 -1.50
CA ARG A 202 -27.38 6.92 -1.09
C ARG A 202 -28.33 5.74 -0.84
N SER A 203 -28.25 4.69 -1.65
CA SER A 203 -29.08 3.48 -1.48
C SER A 203 -28.80 2.73 -0.17
N GLU A 204 -27.55 2.76 0.32
CA GLU A 204 -27.16 2.14 1.58
C GLU A 204 -27.77 2.88 2.78
N LEU A 205 -27.90 4.20 2.69
CA LEU A 205 -28.52 5.02 3.73
C LEU A 205 -30.03 4.76 3.88
N GLY A 206 -30.67 4.12 2.89
CA GLY A 206 -32.08 3.74 2.96
C GLY A 206 -32.35 2.39 3.64
N LYS A 207 -31.30 1.60 3.90
CA LYS A 207 -31.43 0.24 4.45
C LYS A 207 -31.81 0.24 5.94
N PRO A 208 -32.35 -0.89 6.47
CA PRO A 208 -32.74 -1.01 7.86
C PRO A 208 -31.61 -0.67 8.84
N ASP A 209 -30.36 -1.01 8.53
CA ASP A 209 -29.20 -0.74 9.38
C ASP A 209 -29.00 0.76 9.63
N ALA A 210 -29.15 1.57 8.58
CA ALA A 210 -29.11 3.02 8.69
C ALA A 210 -30.28 3.56 9.54
N GLN A 211 -31.48 2.99 9.38
CA GLN A 211 -32.66 3.37 10.16
C GLN A 211 -32.49 3.02 11.65
N GLN A 212 -31.88 1.89 11.99
CA GLN A 212 -31.57 1.51 13.37
C GLN A 212 -30.62 2.51 14.03
N ILE A 213 -29.61 3.00 13.31
CA ILE A 213 -28.70 4.05 13.79
C ILE A 213 -29.49 5.33 14.09
N VAL A 214 -30.39 5.75 13.20
CA VAL A 214 -31.24 6.93 13.40
C VAL A 214 -32.15 6.74 14.61
N HIS A 215 -32.80 5.58 14.74
CA HIS A 215 -33.69 5.29 15.86
C HIS A 215 -32.95 5.33 17.20
N ARG A 216 -31.79 4.69 17.29
CA ARG A 216 -30.92 4.72 18.47
C ARG A 216 -30.48 6.15 18.81
N ALA A 217 -30.09 6.93 17.82
CA ALA A 217 -29.66 8.32 18.01
C ALA A 217 -30.78 9.20 18.56
N ARG A 218 -32.05 8.95 18.15
CA ARG A 218 -33.23 9.66 18.67
C ARG A 218 -33.62 9.22 20.07
N GLN A 219 -33.51 7.93 20.39
CA GLN A 219 -33.85 7.40 21.71
C GLN A 219 -32.87 7.81 22.80
N ASN A 220 -31.62 8.12 22.44
CA ASN A 220 -30.60 8.56 23.40
C ASN A 220 -29.92 9.85 22.93
N PRO A 221 -30.58 11.02 23.04
CA PRO A 221 -30.04 12.29 22.54
C PRO A 221 -28.75 12.71 23.25
N LYS A 222 -28.57 12.32 24.51
CA LYS A 222 -27.34 12.59 25.28
C LYS A 222 -26.18 11.70 24.84
N TYR A 223 -26.45 10.46 24.42
CA TYR A 223 -25.44 9.51 23.93
C TYR A 223 -25.89 8.83 22.63
N PRO A 224 -25.92 9.56 21.49
CA PRO A 224 -26.50 9.04 20.26
C PRO A 224 -25.77 7.82 19.68
N THR A 225 -24.49 7.69 20.01
CA THR A 225 -23.64 6.56 19.62
C THR A 225 -23.72 5.36 20.58
N GLY A 226 -24.40 5.53 21.72
CA GLY A 226 -24.24 4.69 22.91
C GLY A 226 -22.92 4.91 23.65
N SER A 227 -22.85 4.39 24.88
CA SER A 227 -21.60 4.34 25.65
C SER A 227 -20.55 3.50 24.92
N HIS A 228 -19.28 3.94 24.96
CA HIS A 228 -18.17 3.15 24.45
C HIS A 228 -18.07 1.84 25.26
N PRO A 229 -17.78 0.67 24.65
CA PRO A 229 -17.63 -0.58 25.42
C PRO A 229 -16.55 -0.48 26.52
N ASP A 230 -15.51 0.31 26.29
CA ASP A 230 -14.45 0.58 27.29
C ASP A 230 -14.75 1.75 28.24
N GLN A 231 -15.90 2.42 28.13
CA GLN A 231 -16.32 3.38 29.15
C GLN A 231 -16.84 2.62 30.36
N GLN A 232 -15.92 2.23 31.24
CA GLN A 232 -16.28 1.87 32.61
C GLN A 232 -16.86 3.11 33.29
N ASN A 233 -18.10 3.02 33.74
CA ASN A 233 -18.73 4.07 34.53
C ASN A 233 -17.92 4.23 35.83
N LEU A 234 -17.16 5.31 35.94
CA LEU A 234 -16.34 5.64 37.13
C LEU A 234 -17.20 6.01 38.35
N PHE A 235 -18.51 6.15 38.17
CA PHE A 235 -19.44 6.49 39.25
C PHE A 235 -20.57 5.45 39.27
N THR A 236 -20.59 4.64 40.32
CA THR A 236 -21.77 3.89 40.74
C THR A 236 -22.83 4.91 41.15
N SER A 237 -24.00 4.88 40.49
CA SER A 237 -25.14 5.67 40.91
C SER A 237 -25.60 5.15 42.27
N THR A 238 -25.28 5.86 43.35
CA THR A 238 -25.84 5.59 44.67
C THR A 238 -27.31 6.00 44.67
N ALA A 239 -28.17 5.10 45.14
CA ALA A 239 -29.59 5.32 45.36
C ALA A 239 -29.85 6.32 46.50
#